data_AF-A0A840GY21-F1
#
_entry.id   AF-A0A840GY21-F1
#
_cell.length_a   1.000
_cell.length_b   1.000
_cell.length_c   1.000
_cell.angle_alpha   90.00
_cell.angle_beta   90.00
_cell.angle_gamma   90.00
#
_symmetry.space_group_name_H-M   'P 1'
#
loop_
_entity.id
_entity.type
_entity.pdbx_description
1 polymer ?
#
loop_
_entity_poly.entity_id
_entity_poly.type
_entity_poly.pdbx_seq_one_letter_code
_entity_poly.pdbx_strand_id
1 'polypeptide(L)'
;MKKHLAPRPQAAPGLTPALERNIHALVERRKREQSDASIQQKVADAITSFTGSMQFVYLHLFAFGFWIAANLGWLPGIVPWDQSFVVLAMIASVEAIFLSTFVLISQNRMAAEADRRAELDLQISLLTEHEITKVVALLNEMARKMEIDSRQNEELQEAASDIAPERVLDKIEESKD
;
A
#
# COMPACT_ATOMS: atom_id res chain seq x y z
N MET A 1 15.49 -3.34 -47.02
CA MET A 1 14.70 -2.75 -45.93
C MET A 1 15.34 -3.15 -44.59
N LYS A 2 16.29 -2.36 -44.08
CA LYS A 2 16.99 -2.63 -42.81
C LYS A 2 16.14 -2.07 -41.67
N LYS A 3 15.56 -2.94 -40.86
CA LYS A 3 14.79 -2.56 -39.66
C LYS A 3 15.81 -2.08 -38.62
N HIS A 4 15.86 -0.77 -38.37
CA HIS A 4 16.71 -0.21 -37.31
C HIS A 4 16.19 -0.73 -35.96
N LEU A 5 16.95 -1.65 -35.38
CA LEU A 5 16.76 -2.17 -34.03
C LEU A 5 17.13 -1.03 -33.06
N ALA A 6 16.20 -0.63 -32.19
CA ALA A 6 16.46 0.36 -31.16
C ALA A 6 17.66 -0.06 -30.28
N PRO A 7 18.50 0.88 -29.83
CA PRO A 7 19.65 0.57 -28.99
C PRO A 7 19.18 -0.12 -27.70
N ARG A 8 19.79 -1.28 -27.39
CA ARG A 8 19.50 -2.03 -26.16
C ARG A 8 19.84 -1.16 -24.95
N PRO A 9 18.98 -1.07 -23.93
CA PRO A 9 19.35 -0.46 -22.66
C PRO A 9 20.63 -1.13 -22.14
N GLN A 10 21.65 -0.32 -21.84
CA GLN A 10 22.91 -0.82 -21.29
C GLN A 10 22.64 -1.22 -19.83
N ALA A 11 22.96 -2.48 -19.52
CA ALA A 11 22.65 -3.13 -18.24
C ALA A 11 23.31 -2.41 -17.06
N ALA A 12 22.55 -2.20 -15.99
CA ALA A 12 23.10 -1.79 -14.71
C ALA A 12 23.94 -2.94 -14.10
N PRO A 13 25.16 -2.68 -13.57
CA PRO A 13 25.99 -3.74 -13.02
C PRO A 13 25.34 -4.35 -11.77
N GLY A 14 25.05 -5.66 -11.79
CA GLY A 14 24.63 -6.43 -10.61
C GLY A 14 23.31 -7.20 -10.71
N LEU A 15 22.54 -7.09 -11.80
CA LEU A 15 21.27 -7.79 -11.97
C LEU A 15 21.38 -8.92 -13.00
N THR A 16 20.80 -10.08 -12.72
CA THR A 16 20.72 -11.14 -13.73
C THR A 16 19.80 -10.69 -14.88
N PRO A 17 20.09 -11.06 -16.15
CA PRO A 17 19.26 -10.64 -17.29
C PRO A 17 17.78 -11.07 -17.18
N ALA A 18 17.49 -12.10 -16.38
CA ALA A 18 16.12 -12.53 -16.09
C ALA A 18 15.41 -11.61 -15.09
N LEU A 19 16.10 -11.18 -14.04
CA LEU A 19 15.58 -10.26 -13.04
C LEU A 19 15.31 -8.88 -13.66
N GLU A 20 16.20 -8.38 -14.52
CA GLU A 20 16.01 -7.10 -15.21
C GLU A 20 14.78 -7.10 -16.14
N ARG A 21 14.53 -8.20 -16.88
CA ARG A 21 13.30 -8.36 -17.67
C ARG A 21 12.05 -8.38 -16.81
N ASN A 22 12.08 -9.07 -15.68
CA ASN A 22 10.94 -9.13 -14.75
C ASN A 22 10.66 -7.75 -14.14
N ILE A 23 11.69 -7.02 -13.71
CA ILE A 23 11.56 -5.65 -13.21
C ILE A 23 10.98 -4.75 -14.30
N HIS A 24 11.49 -4.83 -15.53
CA HIS A 24 11.00 -3.99 -16.63
C HIS A 24 9.54 -4.31 -16.99
N ALA A 25 9.14 -5.58 -16.94
CA ALA A 25 7.75 -5.99 -17.14
C ALA A 25 6.82 -5.47 -16.03
N LEU A 26 7.26 -5.51 -14.76
CA LEU A 26 6.52 -4.97 -13.62
C LEU A 26 6.38 -3.45 -13.69
N VAL A 27 7.45 -2.74 -14.05
CA VAL A 27 7.44 -1.28 -14.21
C VAL A 27 6.50 -0.88 -15.35
N GLU A 28 6.55 -1.57 -16.48
CA GLU A 28 5.68 -1.28 -17.62
C GLU A 28 4.20 -1.55 -17.29
N ARG A 29 3.92 -2.62 -16.53
CA ARG A 29 2.57 -2.93 -16.04
C ARG A 29 2.04 -1.85 -15.09
N ARG A 30 2.85 -1.45 -14.10
CA ARG A 30 2.52 -0.34 -13.17
C ARG A 30 2.25 0.96 -13.91
N LYS A 31 3.05 1.26 -14.93
CA LYS A 31 2.89 2.46 -15.75
C LYS A 31 1.60 2.44 -16.57
N ARG A 32 1.20 1.28 -17.09
CA ARG A 32 -0.10 1.08 -17.77
C ARG A 32 -1.28 1.21 -16.82
N GLU A 33 -1.19 0.60 -15.64
CA GLU A 33 -2.22 0.72 -14.59
C GLU A 33 -2.38 2.18 -14.12
N GLN A 34 -1.29 2.95 -14.05
CA GLN A 34 -1.33 4.38 -13.75
C GLN A 34 -1.82 5.24 -14.94
N SER A 35 -1.51 4.86 -16.18
CA SER A 35 -1.97 5.62 -17.36
C SER A 35 -3.47 5.47 -17.59
N ASP A 36 -4.01 4.29 -17.29
CA ASP A 36 -5.43 3.96 -17.40
C ASP A 36 -6.28 4.47 -16.22
N ALA A 37 -5.63 5.09 -15.23
CA ALA A 37 -6.34 5.72 -14.12
C ALA A 37 -7.26 6.85 -14.63
N SER A 38 -8.53 6.75 -14.29
CA SER A 38 -9.55 7.76 -14.60
C SER A 38 -9.12 9.14 -14.08
N ILE A 39 -9.54 10.21 -14.76
CA ILE A 39 -9.29 11.59 -14.32
C ILE A 39 -9.73 11.79 -12.86
N GLN A 40 -10.82 11.14 -12.45
CA GLN A 40 -11.32 11.18 -11.08
C GLN A 40 -10.35 10.54 -10.07
N GLN A 41 -9.68 9.44 -10.45
CA GLN A 41 -8.68 8.78 -9.60
C GLN A 41 -7.43 9.65 -9.44
N LYS A 42 -6.98 10.29 -10.53
CA LYS A 42 -5.83 11.22 -10.49
C LYS A 42 -6.11 12.43 -9.61
N VAL A 43 -7.32 12.98 -9.67
CA VAL A 43 -7.75 14.09 -8.80
C VAL A 43 -7.84 13.62 -7.35
N ALA A 44 -8.41 12.45 -7.08
CA ALA A 44 -8.48 11.88 -5.74
C ALA A 44 -7.07 11.65 -5.15
N ASP A 45 -6.13 11.12 -5.93
CA ASP A 45 -4.73 10.95 -5.49
C ASP A 45 -4.05 12.28 -5.16
N ALA A 46 -4.22 13.28 -6.02
CA ALA A 46 -3.66 14.60 -5.78
C ALA A 46 -4.22 15.21 -4.49
N ILE A 47 -5.54 15.15 -4.30
CA ILE A 47 -6.21 15.66 -3.09
C ILE A 47 -5.73 14.90 -1.86
N THR A 48 -5.74 13.56 -1.87
CA THR A 48 -5.22 12.73 -0.76
C THR A 48 -3.80 13.15 -0.36
N SER A 49 -2.90 13.31 -1.33
CA SER A 49 -1.51 13.70 -1.06
C SER A 49 -1.39 15.11 -0.48
N PHE A 50 -2.27 16.02 -0.92
CA PHE A 50 -2.27 17.42 -0.50
C PHE A 50 -2.85 17.57 0.91
N THR A 51 -4.03 16.99 1.18
CA THR A 51 -4.72 17.10 2.47
C THR A 51 -3.95 16.40 3.60
N GLY A 52 -3.17 15.36 3.28
CA GLY A 52 -2.29 14.69 4.24
C GLY A 52 -0.95 15.39 4.50
N SER A 53 -0.64 16.50 3.83
CA SER A 53 0.65 17.19 3.93
C SER A 53 0.65 18.31 4.98
N MET A 54 1.80 18.53 5.62
CA MET A 54 2.00 19.68 6.53
C MET A 54 1.89 21.03 5.81
N GLN A 55 2.15 21.06 4.50
CA GLN A 55 2.00 22.27 3.68
C GLN A 55 0.54 22.78 3.67
N PHE A 56 -0.43 21.86 3.68
CA PHE A 56 -1.85 22.20 3.74
C PHE A 56 -2.20 22.93 5.05
N VAL A 57 -1.65 22.44 6.18
CA VAL A 57 -1.85 23.02 7.49
C VAL A 57 -1.29 24.44 7.56
N TYR A 58 -0.06 24.65 7.07
CA TYR A 58 0.52 25.99 7.03
C TYR A 58 -0.27 26.93 6.13
N LEU A 59 -0.70 26.47 4.95
CA LEU A 59 -1.52 27.29 4.05
C LEU A 59 -2.81 27.77 4.74
N HIS A 60 -3.53 26.89 5.44
CA HIS A 60 -4.75 27.25 6.17
C HIS A 60 -4.45 28.19 7.34
N LEU A 61 -3.36 27.93 8.08
CA LEU A 61 -2.95 28.77 9.20
C LEU A 61 -2.64 30.20 8.72
N PHE A 62 -1.93 30.34 7.59
CA PHE A 62 -1.66 31.64 6.98
C PHE A 62 -2.92 32.28 6.43
N ALA A 63 -3.78 31.53 5.72
CA ALA A 63 -5.01 32.06 5.13
C ALA A 63 -5.99 32.58 6.20
N PHE A 64 -6.32 31.74 7.19
CA PHE A 64 -7.21 32.15 8.29
C PHE A 64 -6.56 33.18 9.20
N GLY A 65 -5.26 33.04 9.51
CA GLY A 65 -4.52 34.02 10.30
C GLY A 65 -4.49 35.39 9.63
N PHE A 66 -4.26 35.44 8.32
CA PHE A 66 -4.32 36.67 7.54
C PHE A 66 -5.73 37.27 7.53
N TRP A 67 -6.77 36.46 7.32
CA TRP A 67 -8.16 36.92 7.35
C TRP A 67 -8.53 37.54 8.70
N ILE A 68 -8.13 36.89 9.80
CA ILE A 68 -8.35 37.38 11.16
C ILE A 68 -7.59 38.69 11.39
N ALA A 69 -6.31 38.76 11.06
CA ALA A 69 -5.50 39.97 11.24
C ALA A 69 -6.02 41.15 10.41
N ALA A 70 -6.49 40.90 9.18
CA ALA A 70 -7.10 41.91 8.32
C ALA A 70 -8.41 42.46 8.93
N ASN A 71 -9.25 41.60 9.49
CA ASN A 71 -10.52 42.00 10.09
C ASN A 71 -10.39 42.54 11.53
N LEU A 72 -9.29 42.28 12.24
CA LEU A 72 -8.95 42.92 13.52
C LEU A 72 -8.45 44.36 13.37
N GLY A 73 -8.27 44.85 12.13
CA GLY A 73 -7.76 46.20 11.86
C GLY A 73 -6.26 46.37 12.14
N TRP A 74 -5.50 45.27 12.25
CA TRP A 74 -4.05 45.32 12.43
C TRP A 74 -3.31 45.72 11.14
N LEU A 75 -4.00 45.65 9.99
CA LEU A 75 -3.48 46.09 8.70
C LEU A 75 -3.98 47.52 8.37
N PRO A 76 -3.08 48.51 8.26
CA PRO A 76 -3.46 49.87 7.92
C PRO A 76 -4.03 49.94 6.50
N GLY A 77 -5.23 50.53 6.35
CA GLY A 77 -5.90 50.73 5.06
C GLY A 77 -6.98 49.70 4.70
N ILE A 78 -7.18 48.66 5.51
CA ILE A 78 -8.24 47.66 5.31
C ILE A 78 -9.41 47.96 6.26
N VAL A 79 -10.61 48.18 5.70
CA VAL A 79 -11.85 48.26 6.49
C VAL A 79 -12.32 46.84 6.80
N PRO A 80 -12.56 46.48 8.08
CA PRO A 80 -13.09 45.17 8.44
C PRO A 80 -14.41 44.88 7.71
N TRP A 81 -14.47 43.77 6.97
CA TRP A 81 -15.63 43.36 6.17
C TRP A 81 -16.40 42.19 6.77
N ASP A 82 -15.77 41.41 7.67
CA ASP A 82 -16.34 40.24 8.35
C ASP A 82 -16.12 40.37 9.87
N GLN A 83 -16.73 41.39 10.48
CA GLN A 83 -16.53 41.75 11.90
C GLN A 83 -16.96 40.65 12.88
N SER A 84 -17.94 39.80 12.50
CA SER A 84 -18.44 38.70 13.32
C SER A 84 -17.78 37.35 12.99
N PHE A 85 -16.88 37.31 12.00
CA PHE A 85 -16.25 36.09 11.47
C PHE A 85 -17.23 35.02 10.95
N VAL A 86 -18.49 35.40 10.70
CA VAL A 86 -19.52 34.45 10.26
C VAL A 86 -19.23 33.97 8.84
N VAL A 87 -18.71 34.83 7.97
CA VAL A 87 -18.38 34.44 6.59
C VAL A 87 -17.21 33.45 6.59
N LEU A 88 -16.16 33.73 7.36
CA LEU A 88 -15.04 32.80 7.55
C LEU A 88 -15.51 31.45 8.11
N ALA A 89 -16.36 31.46 9.14
CA ALA A 89 -16.86 30.24 9.75
C ALA A 89 -17.72 29.41 8.78
N MET A 90 -18.55 30.05 7.95
CA MET A 90 -19.35 29.34 6.94
C MET A 90 -18.46 28.68 5.89
N ILE A 91 -17.46 29.41 5.36
CA ILE A 91 -16.53 28.88 4.37
C ILE A 91 -15.75 27.70 4.95
N ALA A 92 -15.16 27.87 6.15
CA ALA A 92 -14.42 26.83 6.84
C ALA A 92 -15.28 25.58 7.12
N SER A 93 -16.57 25.75 7.44
CA SER A 93 -17.48 24.62 7.67
C SER A 93 -17.75 23.82 6.40
N VAL A 94 -18.01 24.49 5.29
CA VAL A 94 -18.20 23.83 3.99
C VAL A 94 -16.93 23.11 3.57
N GLU A 95 -15.78 23.79 3.69
CA GLU A 95 -14.47 23.22 3.40
C GLU A 95 -14.19 21.96 4.24
N ALA A 96 -14.47 22.00 5.56
CA ALA A 96 -14.28 20.84 6.44
C ALA A 96 -15.11 19.62 6.01
N ILE A 97 -16.33 19.80 5.52
CA ILE A 97 -17.17 18.70 5.00
C ILE A 97 -16.52 18.06 3.77
N PHE A 98 -16.04 18.87 2.81
CA PHE A 98 -15.31 18.37 1.64
C PHE A 98 -14.03 17.64 2.03
N LEU A 99 -13.22 18.22 2.92
CA LEU A 99 -11.98 17.59 3.40
C LEU A 99 -12.25 16.26 4.09
N SER A 100 -13.22 16.21 4.99
CA SER A 100 -13.63 14.97 5.68
C SER A 100 -14.05 13.89 4.69
N THR A 101 -14.84 14.26 3.68
CA THR A 101 -15.28 13.33 2.63
C THR A 101 -14.09 12.80 1.81
N PHE A 102 -13.14 13.67 1.45
CA PHE A 102 -11.94 13.24 0.74
C PHE A 102 -11.05 12.34 1.59
N VAL A 103 -10.89 12.67 2.88
CA VAL A 103 -10.16 11.82 3.84
C VAL A 103 -10.83 10.45 3.93
N LEU A 104 -12.15 10.37 4.04
CA LEU A 104 -12.88 9.11 4.11
C LEU A 104 -12.73 8.27 2.83
N ILE A 105 -12.84 8.90 1.66
CA ILE A 105 -12.61 8.23 0.36
C ILE A 105 -11.19 7.67 0.31
N SER A 106 -10.20 8.47 0.73
CA SER A 106 -8.81 8.04 0.78
C SER A 106 -8.59 6.89 1.75
N GLN A 107 -9.21 6.94 2.93
CA GLN A 107 -9.14 5.89 3.94
C GLN A 107 -9.76 4.59 3.42
N ASN A 108 -10.94 4.64 2.81
CA ASN A 108 -11.59 3.46 2.22
C ASN A 108 -10.71 2.81 1.13
N ARG A 109 -10.04 3.63 0.31
CA ARG A 109 -9.11 3.10 -0.70
C ARG A 109 -7.87 2.45 -0.09
N MET A 110 -7.26 3.09 0.92
CA MET A 110 -6.11 2.51 1.62
C MET A 110 -6.49 1.21 2.32
N ALA A 111 -7.68 1.13 2.92
CA ALA A 111 -8.20 -0.09 3.51
C ALA A 111 -8.37 -1.20 2.46
N ALA A 112 -9.00 -0.91 1.32
CA ALA A 112 -9.15 -1.89 0.24
C ALA A 112 -7.81 -2.38 -0.34
N GLU A 113 -6.79 -1.52 -0.41
CA GLU A 113 -5.44 -1.94 -0.80
C GLU A 113 -4.75 -2.77 0.28
N ALA A 114 -4.93 -2.43 1.56
CA ALA A 114 -4.39 -3.20 2.68
C ALA A 114 -5.01 -4.60 2.75
N ASP A 115 -6.33 -4.73 2.56
CA ASP A 115 -7.03 -6.01 2.54
C ASP A 115 -6.51 -6.91 1.41
N ARG A 116 -6.34 -6.37 0.20
CA ARG A 116 -5.75 -7.12 -0.94
C ARG A 116 -4.33 -7.59 -0.65
N ARG A 117 -3.52 -6.77 0.02
CA ARG A 117 -2.15 -7.16 0.41
C ARG A 117 -2.18 -8.28 1.44
N ALA A 118 -3.05 -8.17 2.45
CA ALA A 118 -3.21 -9.21 3.46
C ALA A 118 -3.66 -10.54 2.85
N GLU A 119 -4.58 -10.51 1.88
CA GLU A 119 -5.00 -11.72 1.15
C GLU A 119 -3.86 -12.34 0.36
N LEU A 120 -3.07 -11.53 -0.37
CA LEU A 120 -1.89 -12.01 -1.11
C LEU A 120 -0.82 -12.59 -0.17
N ASP A 121 -0.55 -11.94 0.95
CA ASP A 121 0.42 -12.41 1.94
C ASP A 121 -0.03 -13.74 2.56
N LEU A 122 -1.33 -13.91 2.82
CA LEU A 122 -1.89 -15.20 3.24
C LEU A 122 -1.66 -16.26 2.17
N GLN A 123 -2.04 -16.00 0.91
CA GLN A 123 -1.85 -16.96 -0.19
C GLN A 123 -0.38 -17.38 -0.37
N ILE A 124 0.55 -16.43 -0.31
CA ILE A 124 1.99 -16.70 -0.38
C ILE A 124 2.44 -17.57 0.80
N SER A 125 1.92 -17.30 1.99
CA SER A 125 2.25 -18.08 3.20
C SER A 125 1.79 -19.53 3.06
N LEU A 126 0.54 -19.77 2.63
CA LEU A 126 0.01 -21.12 2.41
C LEU A 126 0.79 -21.87 1.32
N LEU A 127 1.14 -21.19 0.22
CA LEU A 127 1.96 -21.79 -0.84
C LEU A 127 3.36 -22.14 -0.31
N THR A 128 3.96 -21.25 0.47
CA THR A 128 5.28 -21.47 1.07
C THR A 128 5.25 -22.63 2.04
N GLU A 129 4.22 -22.75 2.87
CA GLU A 129 4.01 -23.89 3.77
C GLU A 129 3.93 -25.21 3.01
N HIS A 130 3.15 -25.27 1.93
CA HIS A 130 3.06 -26.46 1.07
C HIS A 130 4.40 -26.83 0.42
N GLU A 131 5.17 -25.84 -0.05
CA GLU A 131 6.50 -26.06 -0.62
C GLU A 131 7.50 -26.53 0.45
N ILE A 132 7.46 -25.97 1.66
CA ILE A 132 8.28 -26.42 2.79
C ILE A 132 7.94 -27.86 3.14
N THR A 133 6.67 -28.23 3.26
CA THR A 133 6.25 -29.61 3.55
C THR A 133 6.77 -30.58 2.50
N LYS A 134 6.74 -30.21 1.22
CA LYS A 134 7.37 -31.03 0.15
C LYS A 134 8.88 -31.15 0.31
N VAL A 135 9.57 -30.06 0.66
CA VAL A 135 11.02 -30.10 0.92
C VAL A 135 11.33 -31.00 2.11
N VAL A 136 10.58 -30.90 3.22
CA VAL A 136 10.71 -31.76 4.39
C VAL A 136 10.47 -33.22 4.03
N ALA A 137 9.44 -33.52 3.23
CA ALA A 137 9.16 -34.87 2.74
C ALA A 137 10.33 -35.44 1.91
N LEU A 138 10.90 -34.64 1.00
CA LEU A 138 12.07 -35.04 0.21
C LEU A 138 13.32 -35.25 1.08
N LEU A 139 13.54 -34.39 2.07
CA LEU A 139 14.65 -34.54 3.02
C LEU A 139 14.50 -35.81 3.87
N ASN A 140 13.27 -36.16 4.29
CA ASN A 140 12.99 -37.39 5.02
C ASN A 140 13.26 -38.64 4.16
N GLU A 141 12.91 -38.62 2.87
CA GLU A 141 13.28 -39.70 1.95
C GLU A 141 14.79 -39.85 1.77
N MET A 142 15.52 -38.73 1.68
CA MET A 142 16.98 -38.75 1.61
C MET A 142 17.62 -39.29 2.90
N ALA A 143 17.14 -38.86 4.08
CA ALA A 143 17.63 -39.32 5.38
C ALA A 143 17.44 -40.84 5.55
N ARG A 144 16.26 -41.36 5.18
CA ARG A 144 15.98 -42.81 5.14
C ARG A 144 16.98 -43.56 4.27
N LYS A 145 17.27 -43.05 3.07
CA LYS A 145 18.18 -43.69 2.11
C LYS A 145 19.65 -43.67 2.59
N MET A 146 20.03 -42.70 3.41
CA MET A 146 21.37 -42.60 4.00
C MET A 146 21.50 -43.35 5.34
N GLU A 147 20.48 -44.10 5.76
CA GLU A 147 20.43 -44.80 7.06
C GLU A 147 20.74 -43.90 8.26
N ILE A 148 20.42 -42.60 8.14
CA ILE A 148 20.54 -41.66 9.25
C ILE A 148 19.38 -41.97 10.21
N ASP A 149 19.71 -42.50 11.39
CA ASP A 149 18.73 -42.89 12.40
C ASP A 149 18.04 -41.64 12.98
N SER A 150 16.92 -41.26 12.35
CA SER A 150 16.11 -40.08 12.68
C SER A 150 15.19 -40.30 13.89
N ARG A 151 15.32 -41.44 14.60
CA ARG A 151 14.53 -41.77 15.80
C ARG A 151 14.79 -40.85 17.00
N GLN A 152 15.80 -39.98 16.96
CA GLN A 152 16.14 -39.08 18.07
C GLN A 152 15.54 -37.66 17.95
N ASN A 153 14.83 -37.31 16.88
CA ASN A 153 14.26 -35.97 16.72
C ASN A 153 12.73 -36.05 16.61
N GLU A 154 12.05 -36.09 17.77
CA GLU A 154 10.59 -35.88 17.86
C GLU A 154 10.15 -34.61 17.09
N GLU A 155 10.96 -33.55 17.15
CA GLU A 155 10.71 -32.28 16.45
C GLU A 155 10.66 -32.39 14.91
N LEU A 156 11.41 -33.32 14.29
CA LEU A 156 11.38 -33.53 12.84
C LEU A 156 10.15 -34.35 12.40
N GLN A 157 9.63 -35.20 13.27
CA GLN A 157 8.38 -35.95 13.02
C GLN A 157 7.16 -35.04 13.16
N GLU A 158 7.19 -34.10 14.11
CA GLU A 158 6.14 -33.10 14.29
C GLU A 158 6.13 -32.09 13.12
N ALA A 159 7.29 -31.60 12.67
CA ALA A 159 7.39 -30.72 11.51
C ALA A 159 7.03 -31.40 10.17
N ALA A 160 7.12 -32.73 10.09
CA ALA A 160 6.69 -33.51 8.93
C ALA A 160 5.21 -33.94 9.01
N SER A 161 4.57 -33.73 10.16
CA SER A 161 3.14 -33.97 10.31
C SER A 161 2.41 -32.81 9.64
N ASP A 162 1.74 -33.11 8.53
CA ASP A 162 1.04 -32.19 7.64
C ASP A 162 0.10 -31.26 8.43
N ILE A 163 0.57 -30.06 8.76
CA ILE A 163 -0.29 -28.99 9.24
C ILE A 163 -1.00 -28.47 7.99
N ALA A 164 -2.07 -29.16 7.61
CA ALA A 164 -2.91 -28.73 6.50
C ALA A 164 -3.37 -27.29 6.78
N PRO A 165 -2.91 -26.29 6.02
CA PRO A 165 -3.15 -24.89 6.34
C PRO A 165 -4.65 -24.52 6.40
N GLU A 166 -5.46 -25.26 5.65
CA GLU A 166 -6.92 -25.19 5.66
C GLU A 166 -7.49 -25.48 7.06
N ARG A 167 -6.92 -26.45 7.78
CA ARG A 167 -7.36 -26.80 9.14
C ARG A 167 -7.03 -25.74 10.17
N VAL A 168 -6.02 -24.91 9.93
CA VAL A 168 -5.69 -23.76 10.79
C VAL A 168 -6.69 -22.64 10.56
N LEU A 169 -7.05 -22.37 9.30
CA LEU A 169 -8.07 -21.37 8.94
C LEU A 169 -9.46 -21.73 9.49
N ASP A 170 -9.90 -22.97 9.31
CA ASP A 170 -11.18 -23.49 9.85
C ASP A 170 -11.25 -23.29 11.38
N LYS A 171 -10.12 -23.50 12.07
CA LYS A 171 -10.04 -23.41 13.54
C LYS A 171 -9.98 -21.97 14.05
N ILE A 172 -9.45 -21.05 13.27
CA ILE A 172 -9.49 -19.61 13.56
C ILE A 172 -10.92 -19.08 13.36
N GLU A 173 -11.64 -19.54 12.33
CA GLU A 173 -13.05 -19.19 12.11
C GLU A 173 -13.96 -19.71 13.23
N GLU A 174 -13.81 -20.97 13.65
CA GLU A 174 -14.55 -21.54 14.80
C GLU A 174 -14.30 -20.79 16.12
N SER A 175 -13.17 -20.10 16.26
CA SER A 175 -12.80 -19.36 17.49
C SER A 175 -13.27 -17.90 17.51
N LYS A 176 -13.84 -17.41 16.40
CA LYS A 176 -14.30 -16.02 16.25
C LYS A 176 -15.79 -15.81 16.52
N ASP A 177 -16.55 -16.89 16.74
CA ASP A 177 -17.93 -16.90 17.24
C ASP A 177 -17.97 -16.92 18.79
#